data_AF-A0A4R5QHV5-F1
#
_entry.id   AF-A0A4R5QHV5-F1
#
_cell.length_a   1.000
_cell.length_b   1.000
_cell.length_c   1.000
_cell.angle_alpha   90.00
_cell.angle_beta   90.00
_cell.angle_gamma   90.00
#
_symmetry.space_group_name_H-M   'P 1'
#
loop_
_entity.id
_entity.type
_entity.pdbx_description
1 polymer ?
#
loop_
_entity_poly.entity_id
_entity_poly.type
_entity_poly.pdbx_seq_one_letter_code
_entity_poly.pdbx_strand_id
1 'polypeptide(L)'
;MLALDAIGADNAYEVMRAVVGAARAGDMRAAEILLSRLWPQRKGRPVALDLPALNTAADVSAALAATAAAMAEGTLSPEEAGAVAAVIEAQRRAIETLNLEARIAALEAQG
;
A
#
# COMPACT_ATOMS: atom_id res chain seq x y z
N MET A 1 -10.29 16.01 -13.23
CA MET A 1 -10.21 14.87 -12.30
C MET A 1 -11.17 15.08 -11.11
N LEU A 2 -11.08 16.19 -10.38
CA LEU A 2 -11.92 16.51 -9.19
C LEU A 2 -13.46 16.44 -9.36
N ALA A 3 -14.02 16.83 -10.51
CA ALA A 3 -15.48 16.81 -10.71
C ALA A 3 -16.06 15.41 -10.89
N LEU A 4 -15.29 14.49 -11.51
CA LEU A 4 -15.69 13.09 -11.68
C LEU A 4 -15.62 12.33 -10.35
N ASP A 5 -14.65 12.66 -9.51
CA ASP A 5 -14.49 12.05 -8.18
C ASP A 5 -15.66 12.44 -7.25
N ALA A 6 -16.10 13.70 -7.29
CA ALA A 6 -17.26 14.17 -6.52
C ALA A 6 -18.57 13.50 -6.97
N ILE A 7 -18.82 13.44 -8.28
CA ILE A 7 -19.99 12.74 -8.85
C ILE A 7 -19.97 11.25 -8.45
N GLY A 8 -18.78 10.64 -8.47
CA GLY A 8 -18.58 9.26 -8.02
C GLY A 8 -18.92 9.06 -6.55
N ALA A 9 -18.45 9.93 -5.66
CA ALA A 9 -18.68 9.83 -4.22
C ALA A 9 -20.16 9.94 -3.84
N ASP A 10 -20.87 10.91 -4.42
CA ASP A 10 -22.28 11.17 -4.10
C ASP A 10 -23.24 10.09 -4.63
N ASN A 11 -22.86 9.41 -5.72
CA ASN A 11 -23.71 8.43 -6.39
C ASN A 11 -23.25 6.97 -6.18
N ALA A 12 -22.14 6.75 -5.47
CA ALA A 12 -21.54 5.42 -5.33
C ALA A 12 -22.53 4.37 -4.83
N TYR A 13 -23.36 4.73 -3.85
CA TYR A 13 -24.32 3.83 -3.24
C TYR A 13 -25.44 3.41 -4.21
N GLU A 14 -26.06 4.36 -4.91
CA GLU A 14 -27.15 4.05 -5.86
C GLU A 14 -26.64 3.32 -7.10
N VAL A 15 -25.46 3.68 -7.60
CA VAL A 15 -24.80 2.94 -8.68
C VAL A 15 -24.53 1.49 -8.26
N MET A 16 -24.00 1.27 -7.05
CA MET A 16 -23.76 -0.08 -6.55
C MET A 16 -25.06 -0.89 -6.43
N ARG A 17 -26.13 -0.28 -5.91
CA ARG A 17 -27.44 -0.92 -5.80
C ARG A 17 -27.98 -1.34 -7.17
N ALA A 18 -27.87 -0.46 -8.18
CA ALA A 18 -28.31 -0.75 -9.53
C ALA A 18 -27.53 -1.92 -10.17
N VAL A 19 -26.20 -1.93 -10.00
CA VAL A 19 -25.34 -3.01 -10.52
C VAL A 19 -25.66 -4.34 -9.84
N VAL A 20 -25.89 -4.36 -8.52
CA VAL A 20 -26.35 -5.56 -7.80
C VAL A 20 -27.70 -6.05 -8.31
N GLY A 21 -28.64 -5.13 -8.57
CA GLY A 21 -29.94 -5.46 -9.16
C GLY A 21 -29.80 -6.13 -10.52
N ALA A 22 -29.00 -5.55 -11.42
CA ALA A 22 -28.76 -6.09 -12.76
C ALA A 22 -28.10 -7.47 -12.71
N ALA A 23 -27.08 -7.65 -11.86
CA ALA A 23 -26.42 -8.94 -11.69
C ALA A 23 -27.37 -10.03 -11.19
N ARG A 24 -28.24 -9.70 -10.22
CA ARG A 24 -29.29 -10.61 -9.72
C ARG A 24 -30.34 -10.96 -10.79
N ALA A 25 -30.57 -10.07 -11.74
CA ALA A 25 -31.45 -10.29 -12.88
C ALA A 25 -30.80 -11.09 -14.02
N GLY A 26 -29.54 -11.52 -13.87
CA GLY A 26 -28.83 -12.37 -14.84
C GLY A 26 -27.89 -11.62 -15.78
N ASP A 27 -27.64 -10.33 -15.55
CA ASP A 27 -26.61 -9.61 -16.29
C ASP A 27 -25.20 -10.10 -15.88
N MET A 28 -24.60 -10.92 -16.73
CA MET A 28 -23.27 -11.50 -16.49
C MET A 28 -22.16 -10.46 -16.50
N ARG A 29 -22.33 -9.31 -17.18
CA ARG A 29 -21.35 -8.22 -17.15
C ARG A 29 -21.42 -7.48 -15.82
N ALA A 30 -22.61 -7.23 -15.31
CA ALA A 30 -22.78 -6.69 -13.96
C ALA A 30 -22.21 -7.65 -12.90
N ALA A 31 -22.43 -8.96 -13.06
CA ALA A 31 -21.85 -9.97 -12.19
C ALA A 31 -20.30 -9.98 -12.25
N GLU A 32 -19.70 -9.91 -13.44
CA GLU A 32 -18.24 -9.82 -13.62
C GLU A 32 -17.65 -8.56 -12.94
N ILE A 33 -18.31 -7.41 -13.07
CA ILE A 33 -17.91 -6.16 -12.41
C ILE A 33 -17.89 -6.33 -10.88
N LEU A 34 -18.92 -6.97 -10.32
CA LEU A 34 -18.97 -7.23 -8.88
C LEU A 34 -17.92 -8.26 -8.45
N LEU A 35 -17.80 -9.37 -9.18
CA LEU A 35 -16.86 -10.45 -8.85
C LEU A 35 -15.41 -10.00 -8.93
N SER A 36 -15.03 -9.18 -9.93
CA SER A 36 -13.68 -8.61 -10.03
C SER A 36 -13.32 -7.68 -8.86
N ARG A 37 -14.33 -7.07 -8.21
CA ARG A 37 -14.15 -6.24 -7.00
C ARG A 37 -14.20 -7.04 -5.70
N LEU A 38 -14.95 -8.14 -5.67
CA LEU A 38 -15.12 -9.01 -4.50
C LEU A 38 -13.98 -10.04 -4.37
N TRP A 39 -13.40 -10.53 -5.48
CA TRP A 39 -12.40 -11.59 -5.55
C TRP A 39 -11.42 -11.44 -6.73
N PRO A 40 -10.10 -11.53 -6.46
CA PRO A 40 -9.33 -10.43 -5.91
C PRO A 40 -9.08 -9.31 -6.95
N GLN A 41 -9.43 -8.07 -6.61
CA GLN A 41 -8.58 -6.91 -6.87
C GLN A 41 -8.67 -5.98 -5.65
N ARG A 42 -7.96 -6.35 -4.57
CA ARG A 42 -7.78 -5.56 -3.35
C ARG A 42 -6.76 -4.44 -3.54
N LYS A 43 -6.84 -3.69 -4.64
CA LYS A 43 -5.93 -2.56 -4.88
C LYS A 43 -6.38 -1.39 -4.01
N GLY A 44 -5.72 -1.22 -2.85
CA GLY A 44 -5.86 -0.03 -2.01
C GLY A 44 -6.57 -0.20 -0.65
N ARG A 45 -6.79 -1.43 -0.16
CA ARG A 45 -7.22 -1.60 1.23
C ARG A 45 -6.07 -1.17 2.16
N PRO A 46 -6.33 -0.44 3.27
CA PRO A 46 -5.32 -0.21 4.29
C PRO A 46 -4.73 -1.52 4.79
N VAL A 47 -3.41 -1.61 4.76
CA VAL A 47 -2.63 -2.71 5.31
C VAL A 47 -2.24 -2.35 6.74
N ALA A 48 -2.55 -3.22 7.70
CA ALA A 48 -2.13 -3.08 9.08
C ALA A 48 -0.97 -4.06 9.34
N LEU A 49 0.21 -3.52 9.60
CA LEU A 49 1.40 -4.28 9.98
C LEU A 49 1.98 -3.66 11.23
N ASP A 50 2.35 -4.51 12.18
CA ASP A 50 3.14 -4.09 13.32
C ASP A 50 4.61 -4.04 12.88
N LEU A 51 5.09 -2.82 12.60
CA LEU A 51 6.45 -2.57 12.16
C LEU A 51 7.23 -1.81 13.24
N PRO A 52 8.52 -2.10 13.42
CA PRO A 52 9.36 -1.30 14.30
C PRO A 52 9.50 0.13 13.76
N ALA A 53 9.86 1.07 14.64
CA ALA A 53 10.19 2.42 14.24
C ALA A 53 11.41 2.42 13.29
N LEU A 54 11.29 3.05 12.12
CA LEU A 54 12.31 2.99 11.07
C LEU A 54 13.39 4.07 11.23
N ASN A 55 14.15 4.04 12.33
CA ASN A 55 15.15 5.06 12.64
C ASN A 55 16.56 4.68 12.16
N THR A 56 16.85 3.38 12.10
CA THR A 56 18.18 2.86 11.77
C THR A 56 18.12 1.84 10.63
N ALA A 57 19.27 1.52 10.06
CA ALA A 57 19.38 0.45 9.06
C ALA A 57 18.99 -0.93 9.63
N ALA A 58 19.23 -1.16 10.93
CA ALA A 58 18.80 -2.38 11.61
C ALA A 58 17.26 -2.46 11.69
N ASP A 59 16.60 -1.35 11.99
CA ASP A 59 15.14 -1.29 12.03
C ASP A 59 14.52 -1.53 10.66
N VAL A 60 15.10 -0.97 9.61
CA VAL A 60 14.70 -1.23 8.21
C VAL A 60 14.76 -2.73 7.89
N SER A 61 15.85 -3.39 8.29
CA SER A 61 16.00 -4.84 8.09
C SER A 61 14.95 -5.64 8.87
N ALA A 62 14.68 -5.28 10.11
CA ALA A 62 13.65 -5.92 10.93
C ALA A 62 12.25 -5.71 10.35
N ALA A 63 11.93 -4.52 9.83
CA ALA A 63 10.66 -4.24 9.19
C ALA A 63 10.45 -5.02 7.88
N LEU A 64 11.50 -5.19 7.08
CA LEU A 64 11.45 -6.04 5.89
C LEU A 64 11.22 -7.52 6.26
N ALA A 65 11.86 -8.01 7.33
CA ALA A 65 11.63 -9.36 7.82
C ALA A 65 10.18 -9.58 8.30
N ALA A 66 9.62 -8.63 9.05
CA ALA A 66 8.22 -8.66 9.48
C ALA A 66 7.25 -8.65 8.28
N THR A 67 7.55 -7.82 7.27
CA THR A 67 6.76 -7.76 6.02
C THR A 67 6.81 -9.09 5.27
N ALA A 68 7.98 -9.72 5.17
CA ALA A 68 8.15 -11.02 4.53
C ALA A 68 7.43 -12.15 5.27
N ALA A 69 7.47 -12.14 6.60
CA ALA A 69 6.74 -13.10 7.43
C ALA A 69 5.22 -12.97 7.24
N ALA A 70 4.69 -11.75 7.29
CA ALA A 70 3.28 -11.47 7.08
C ALA A 70 2.80 -11.95 5.68
N MET A 71 3.63 -11.78 4.65
CA MET A 71 3.38 -12.33 3.32
C MET A 71 3.37 -13.87 3.31
N ALA A 72 4.35 -14.51 3.96
CA ALA A 72 4.44 -15.97 4.02
C ALA A 72 3.26 -16.60 4.77
N GLU A 73 2.72 -15.91 5.78
CA GLU A 73 1.53 -16.30 6.53
C GLU A 73 0.21 -16.03 5.78
N GLY A 74 0.28 -15.33 4.65
CA GLY A 74 -0.89 -14.98 3.84
C GLY A 74 -1.74 -13.83 4.39
N THR A 75 -1.23 -13.10 5.39
CA THR A 75 -1.88 -11.87 5.87
C THR A 75 -1.67 -10.71 4.89
N LEU A 76 -0.56 -10.72 4.16
CA LEU A 76 -0.32 -9.89 2.98
C LEU A 76 -0.28 -10.75 1.71
N SER A 77 -0.79 -10.19 0.62
CA SER A 77 -0.42 -10.65 -0.71
C SER A 77 1.02 -10.22 -1.09
N PRO A 78 1.66 -10.90 -2.05
CA PRO A 78 2.95 -10.45 -2.57
C PRO A 78 2.95 -9.02 -3.14
N GLU A 79 1.83 -8.59 -3.74
CA GLU A 79 1.68 -7.23 -4.26
C GLU A 79 1.65 -6.19 -3.13
N GLU A 80 0.90 -6.47 -2.05
CA GLU A 80 0.87 -5.61 -0.84
C GLU A 80 2.23 -5.56 -0.14
N ALA A 81 2.90 -6.71 0.02
CA ALA A 81 4.23 -6.79 0.61
C ALA A 81 5.25 -5.98 -0.20
N GLY A 82 5.18 -6.04 -1.55
CA GLY A 82 6.02 -5.23 -2.43
C GLY A 82 5.77 -3.73 -2.25
N ALA A 83 4.52 -3.31 -2.11
CA ALA A 83 4.18 -1.91 -1.85
C ALA A 83 4.73 -1.40 -0.50
N VAL A 84 4.64 -2.21 0.56
CA VAL A 84 5.19 -1.87 1.88
C VAL A 84 6.71 -1.83 1.85
N ALA A 85 7.36 -2.80 1.20
CA ALA A 85 8.81 -2.83 1.05
C ALA A 85 9.35 -1.59 0.32
N ALA A 86 8.61 -1.05 -0.66
CA ALA A 86 9.00 0.18 -1.34
C ALA A 86 9.02 1.40 -0.40
N VAL A 87 8.08 1.50 0.54
CA VAL A 87 8.06 2.56 1.56
C VAL A 87 9.24 2.40 2.53
N ILE A 88 9.52 1.17 2.96
CA ILE A 88 10.65 0.88 3.85
C ILE A 88 11.98 1.23 3.17
N GLU A 89 12.14 0.91 1.88
CA GLU A 89 13.34 1.27 1.11
C GLU A 89 13.50 2.79 0.95
N ALA A 90 12.40 3.53 0.77
CA ALA A 90 12.46 5.00 0.74
C ALA A 90 13.02 5.57 2.05
N GLN A 91 12.59 5.01 3.19
CA GLN A 91 13.10 5.40 4.50
C GLN A 91 14.58 5.02 4.69
N ARG A 92 15.00 3.84 4.22
CA ARG A 92 16.42 3.44 4.23
C ARG A 92 17.30 4.45 3.50
N ARG A 93 16.86 4.91 2.32
CA ARG A 93 17.58 5.94 1.55
C ARG A 93 17.66 7.27 2.29
N ALA A 94 16.57 7.70 2.94
CA ALA A 94 16.58 8.92 3.75
C ALA A 94 17.59 8.85 4.90
N ILE A 95 17.63 7.72 5.63
CA ILE A 95 18.62 7.48 6.69
C ILE A 95 20.06 7.54 6.14
N GLU A 96 20.30 6.90 4.99
CA GLU A 96 21.61 6.91 4.33
C GLU A 96 22.04 8.33 3.95
N THR A 97 21.15 9.12 3.35
CA THR A 97 21.43 10.53 2.99
C THR A 97 21.80 11.35 4.23
N LEU A 98 21.02 11.27 5.31
CA LEU A 98 21.30 11.99 6.56
C LEU A 98 22.64 11.59 7.18
N ASN A 99 22.95 10.29 7.17
CA ASN A 99 24.23 9.79 7.69
C ASN A 99 25.42 10.28 6.85
N LEU A 100 25.27 10.33 5.52
CA LEU A 100 26.31 10.85 4.63
C LEU A 100 26.52 12.34 4.83
N GLU A 101 25.44 13.13 4.92
CA GLU A 101 25.52 14.57 5.22
C GLU A 101 26.27 14.83 6.54
N ALA A 102 25.93 14.11 7.61
CA ALA A 102 26.59 14.25 8.90
C ALA A 102 28.09 13.91 8.84
N ARG A 103 28.45 12.85 8.09
CA ARG A 103 29.85 12.44 7.91
C ARG A 103 30.65 13.45 7.09
N ILE A 104 30.05 14.03 6.05
CA ILE A 104 30.69 15.06 5.22
C ILE A 104 30.96 16.29 6.09
N ALA A 105 29.96 16.79 6.81
CA ALA A 105 30.11 17.95 7.69
C ALA A 105 31.21 17.74 8.77
N ALA A 106 31.29 16.53 9.33
CA ALA A 106 32.32 16.20 10.30
C ALA A 106 33.74 16.19 9.70
N LEU A 107 33.88 15.77 8.45
CA LEU A 107 35.16 15.80 7.73
C LEU A 107 35.55 17.22 7.32
N GLU A 108 34.58 18.02 6.85
CA GLU A 108 34.80 19.43 6.49
C GLU A 108 35.21 20.29 7.70
N ALA A 109 34.71 19.97 8.90
CA ALA A 109 35.10 20.66 10.14
C ALA A 109 36.53 20.30 10.63
N GLN A 110 37.15 19.26 10.08
CA GLN A 110 38.50 18.81 10.45
C GLN A 110 39.59 19.31 9.49
N GLY A 111 39.22 19.92 8.36
CA GLY A 111 40.14 20.50 7.37
C GLY A 111 40.26 22.01 7.50
#